data_AF-A0A3N6MKL6-F1
#
_entry.id   AF-A0A3N6MKL6-F1
#
_cell.length_a   1.000
_cell.length_b   1.000
_cell.length_c   1.000
_cell.angle_alpha   90.00
_cell.angle_beta   90.00
_cell.angle_gamma   90.00
#
_symmetry.space_group_name_H-M   'P 1'
#
loop_
_entity.id
_entity.type
_entity.pdbx_description
1 polymer ?
#
loop_
_entity_poly.entity_id
_entity_poly.type
_entity_poly.pdbx_seq_one_letter_code
_entity_poly.pdbx_strand_id
1 'polypeptide(L)'
;MALDNHCMEPYRVFVQWQRGKPHEYAQTVTAADDEMALMLAKRNIDLRSDPLDIWVTPESEITEMSKDETALTPSTDRTYREVSGYSAQPTDGST
;
A
#
# COMPACT_ATOMS: atom_id res chain seq x y z
N MET A 1 19.99 -27.64 -26.23
CA MET A 1 19.05 -26.51 -26.44
C MET A 1 18.03 -26.60 -25.31
N ALA A 2 18.28 -25.90 -24.21
CA ALA A 2 17.27 -25.73 -23.17
C ALA A 2 16.22 -24.80 -23.77
N LEU A 3 14.95 -25.18 -23.74
CA LEU A 3 13.89 -24.22 -24.03
C LEU A 3 13.89 -23.26 -22.86
N ASP A 4 14.32 -22.03 -23.12
CA ASP A 4 14.21 -20.93 -22.19
C ASP A 4 12.72 -20.70 -21.96
N ASN A 5 12.22 -21.27 -20.86
CA ASN A 5 10.87 -21.13 -20.37
C ASN A 5 10.68 -19.65 -19.97
N HIS A 6 10.46 -18.78 -20.95
CA HIS A 6 9.89 -17.45 -20.73
C HIS A 6 8.40 -17.66 -20.44
N CYS A 7 8.11 -18.36 -19.34
CA CYS A 7 6.76 -18.51 -18.84
C CYS A 7 6.34 -17.13 -18.39
N MET A 8 5.45 -16.49 -19.15
CA MET A 8 4.91 -15.22 -18.73
C MET A 8 4.03 -15.47 -17.50
N GLU A 9 4.38 -14.83 -16.40
CA GLU A 9 3.71 -14.93 -15.13
C GLU A 9 2.88 -13.66 -14.87
N PRO A 10 1.78 -13.76 -14.10
CA PRO A 10 1.02 -12.60 -13.70
C PRO A 10 1.75 -11.82 -12.61
N TYR A 11 1.77 -10.50 -12.78
CA TYR A 11 2.31 -9.50 -11.87
C TYR A 11 1.22 -8.52 -11.47
N ARG A 12 1.15 -8.18 -10.20
CA ARG A 12 0.27 -7.12 -9.71
C ARG A 12 1.00 -5.80 -9.67
N VAL A 13 0.32 -4.76 -10.16
CA VAL A 13 0.83 -3.39 -10.25
C VAL A 13 0.13 -2.53 -9.21
N PHE A 14 0.93 -1.83 -8.40
CA PHE A 14 0.46 -0.89 -7.40
C PHE A 14 1.00 0.51 -7.70
N VAL A 15 0.16 1.53 -7.59
CA VAL A 15 0.50 2.90 -7.98
C VAL A 15 0.22 3.86 -6.83
N GLN A 16 1.18 4.73 -6.56
CA GLN A 16 0.99 5.87 -5.66
C GLN A 16 0.70 7.12 -6.51
N TRP A 17 -0.50 7.68 -6.37
CA TRP A 17 -0.89 8.87 -7.11
C TRP A 17 -0.50 10.19 -6.41
N GLN A 18 -0.47 10.18 -5.08
CA GLN A 18 -0.22 11.39 -4.27
C GLN A 18 0.78 11.12 -3.15
N ARG A 19 1.63 12.12 -2.85
CA ARG A 19 2.62 12.01 -1.76
C ARG A 19 1.90 11.78 -0.44
N GLY A 20 2.33 10.76 0.31
CA GLY A 20 1.75 10.41 1.61
C GLY A 20 0.44 9.62 1.54
N LYS A 21 -0.02 9.24 0.34
CA LYS A 21 -1.07 8.22 0.16
C LYS A 21 -0.45 6.84 0.00
N PRO A 22 -1.15 5.76 0.35
CA PRO A 22 -0.68 4.40 0.09
C PRO A 22 -0.63 4.12 -1.42
N HIS A 23 0.15 3.12 -1.81
CA HIS A 23 0.06 2.53 -3.14
C HIS A 23 -1.24 1.74 -3.26
N GLU A 24 -1.98 1.98 -4.33
CA GLU A 24 -3.25 1.33 -4.60
C GLU A 24 -3.08 0.32 -5.74
N TYR A 25 -3.76 -0.82 -5.64
CA TYR A 25 -3.79 -1.77 -6.74
C TYR A 25 -4.43 -1.13 -7.97
N ALA A 26 -3.70 -1.14 -9.09
CA ALA A 26 -4.16 -0.56 -10.35
C ALA A 26 -4.60 -1.64 -11.34
N GLN A 27 -3.74 -2.64 -11.59
CA GLN A 27 -3.96 -3.67 -12.61
C GLN A 27 -3.07 -4.89 -12.42
N THR A 28 -3.36 -5.96 -13.15
CA THR A 28 -2.48 -7.12 -13.34
C THR A 28 -1.90 -7.10 -14.75
N VAL A 29 -0.61 -7.40 -14.88
CA VAL A 29 0.10 -7.55 -16.16
C VAL A 29 0.73 -8.93 -16.25
N THR A 30 0.94 -9.44 -17.46
CA THR A 30 1.62 -10.72 -17.66
C THR A 30 2.98 -10.45 -18.29
N ALA A 31 4.06 -10.87 -17.64
CA ALA A 31 5.43 -10.54 -18.01
C ALA A 31 6.38 -11.71 -17.72
N ALA A 32 7.53 -11.73 -18.39
CA ALA A 32 8.55 -12.76 -18.16
C ALA A 32 9.49 -12.41 -16.99
N ASP A 33 9.63 -11.13 -16.66
CA ASP A 33 10.51 -10.62 -15.60
C ASP A 33 9.98 -9.29 -15.01
N ASP A 34 10.59 -8.84 -13.92
CA ASP A 34 10.22 -7.61 -13.20
C ASP A 34 10.37 -6.34 -14.05
N GLU A 35 11.40 -6.26 -14.89
CA GLU A 35 11.66 -5.08 -15.73
C GLU A 35 10.60 -4.94 -16.82
N MET A 36 10.24 -6.05 -17.46
CA MET A 36 9.17 -6.15 -18.43
C MET A 36 7.82 -5.85 -17.79
N ALA A 37 7.56 -6.35 -16.58
CA ALA A 37 6.35 -6.02 -15.82
C ALA A 37 6.26 -4.50 -15.58
N LEU A 38 7.36 -3.86 -15.18
CA LEU A 38 7.42 -2.43 -14.91
C LEU A 38 7.26 -1.58 -16.19
N MET A 39 7.82 -2.02 -17.31
CA MET A 39 7.60 -1.39 -18.61
C MET A 39 6.13 -1.47 -19.07
N LEU A 40 5.50 -2.64 -18.92
CA LEU A 40 4.09 -2.84 -19.26
C LEU A 40 3.16 -2.05 -18.34
N ALA A 41 3.47 -2.00 -17.04
CA ALA A 41 2.76 -1.17 -16.06
C ALA A 41 2.76 0.31 -16.48
N LYS A 42 3.94 0.87 -16.76
CA LYS A 42 4.08 2.28 -17.20
C LYS A 42 3.34 2.59 -18.49
N ARG A 43 3.28 1.64 -19.43
CA ARG A 43 2.58 1.80 -20.72
C ARG A 43 1.06 1.84 -20.54
N ASN A 44 0.53 1.03 -19.63
CA ASN A 44 -0.90 0.84 -19.47
C ASN A 44 -1.54 1.86 -18.52
N ILE A 45 -0.76 2.46 -17.62
CA ILE A 45 -1.22 3.51 -16.71
C ILE A 45 -1.54 4.79 -17.50
N ASP A 46 -2.69 5.41 -17.21
CA ASP A 46 -3.04 6.71 -17.77
C ASP A 46 -2.10 7.80 -17.23
N LEU A 47 -1.25 8.31 -18.10
CA LEU A 47 -0.28 9.37 -17.81
C LEU A 47 -0.93 10.71 -17.47
N ARG A 48 -2.23 10.90 -17.73
CA ARG A 48 -2.97 12.12 -17.31
C ARG A 48 -3.04 12.29 -15.80
N SER A 49 -2.93 11.18 -15.07
CA SER A 49 -3.03 11.15 -13.62
C SER A 49 -1.69 11.35 -12.91
N ASP A 50 -0.58 11.44 -13.67
CA ASP A 50 0.80 11.66 -13.19
C ASP A 50 1.19 10.78 -11.98
N PRO A 51 1.44 9.46 -12.18
CA PRO A 51 1.78 8.56 -11.10
C PRO A 51 3.12 8.94 -10.45
N LEU A 52 3.15 9.05 -9.12
CA LEU A 52 4.37 9.40 -8.39
C LEU A 52 5.33 8.22 -8.22
N ASP A 53 4.78 7.03 -7.99
CA ASP A 53 5.57 5.81 -7.79
C ASP A 53 4.78 4.58 -8.24
N ILE A 54 5.49 3.56 -8.73
CA ILE A 54 4.90 2.33 -9.28
C ILE A 54 5.68 1.14 -8.76
N TRP A 55 4.98 0.20 -8.14
CA TRP A 55 5.51 -1.08 -7.69
C TRP A 55 4.91 -2.22 -8.51
N VAL A 56 5.72 -3.23 -8.76
CA VAL A 56 5.32 -4.49 -9.38
C VAL A 56 5.75 -5.64 -8.47
N THR A 57 4.93 -6.68 -8.39
CA THR A 57 5.26 -7.90 -7.66
C THR A 57 4.66 -9.10 -8.39
N PRO A 58 5.37 -10.25 -8.43
CA PRO A 58 4.79 -11.48 -8.92
C PRO A 58 3.54 -11.82 -8.09
N GLU A 59 2.51 -12.37 -8.73
CA GLU A 59 1.32 -12.83 -8.01
C GLU A 59 1.62 -14.00 -7.07
N SER A 60 2.64 -14.81 -7.39
CA SER A 60 3.12 -15.92 -6.55
C SER A 60 3.63 -15.47 -5.17
N GLU A 61 4.12 -14.23 -5.05
CA GLU A 61 4.64 -13.68 -3.79
C GLU A 61 3.55 -13.03 -2.93
N ILE A 62 2.32 -12.88 -3.45
CA ILE A 62 1.21 -12.27 -2.73
C ILE A 62 0.36 -13.36 -2.08
N THR A 63 0.29 -13.32 -0.75
CA THR A 63 -0.65 -14.16 0.01
C THR A 63 -1.89 -13.36 0.38
N GLU A 64 -3.04 -13.80 -0.10
CA GLU A 64 -4.33 -13.21 0.26
C GLU A 64 -4.93 -13.91 1.48
N MET A 65 -5.53 -13.13 2.37
CA MET A 65 -6.34 -13.65 3.47
C MET A 65 -7.69 -14.15 2.95
N SER A 66 -8.20 -15.25 3.50
CA SER A 66 -9.54 -15.74 3.14
C SER A 66 -10.61 -14.77 3.64
N LYS A 67 -11.67 -14.57 2.85
CA LYS A 67 -12.78 -13.65 3.17
C LYS A 67 -13.51 -13.99 4.47
N ASP A 68 -13.39 -15.23 4.95
CA ASP A 68 -13.99 -15.69 6.20
C ASP A 68 -13.18 -15.36 7.47
N GLU A 69 -11.91 -14.95 7.35
CA GLU A 69 -11.08 -14.53 8.48
C GLU A 69 -11.42 -13.08 8.89
N THR A 70 -12.51 -12.95 9.63
CA THR A 70 -12.99 -11.67 10.17
C THR A 70 -12.15 -11.27 11.40
N ALA A 71 -10.89 -10.86 11.23
CA ALA A 71 -10.00 -10.55 12.35
C ALA A 71 -9.25 -9.21 12.24
N LEU A 72 -9.56 -8.37 11.26
CA LEU A 72 -8.98 -7.02 11.18
C LEU A 72 -9.80 -6.04 12.02
N THR A 73 -9.81 -6.25 13.34
CA THR A 73 -10.32 -5.24 14.28
C THR A 73 -9.28 -4.13 14.41
N PRO A 74 -9.59 -2.88 14.02
CA PRO A 74 -8.66 -1.78 14.27
C PRO A 74 -8.47 -1.64 15.77
N SER A 75 -7.21 -1.65 16.23
CA SER A 75 -6.91 -1.40 17.65
C SER A 75 -7.43 -0.01 18.02
N THR A 76 -8.47 0.02 18.85
CA THR A 76 -9.18 1.24 19.29
C THR A 76 -8.47 1.95 20.44
N ASP A 77 -7.31 1.49 20.89
CA ASP A 77 -6.56 2.18 21.94
C ASP A 77 -5.91 3.46 21.40
N ARG A 78 -6.69 4.54 21.42
CA ARG A 78 -6.26 5.92 21.19
C ARG A 78 -6.04 6.66 22.51
N THR A 79 -5.98 5.93 23.62
CA THR A 79 -5.87 6.45 25.00
C THR A 79 -4.61 7.31 25.17
N TYR A 80 -3.53 7.03 24.42
CA TYR A 80 -2.31 7.85 24.40
C TYR A 80 -2.48 9.24 23.73
N ARG A 81 -3.57 9.49 23.00
CA ARG A 81 -3.86 10.80 22.35
C ARG A 81 -4.70 11.72 23.23
N GLU A 82 -5.18 11.26 24.38
CA GLU A 82 -5.96 12.08 25.30
C GLU A 82 -5.01 12.91 26.18
N VAL A 83 -5.09 14.23 26.06
CA VAL A 83 -4.39 15.17 26.93
C VAL A 83 -5.08 15.16 28.29
N SER A 84 -4.65 14.29 29.19
CA SER A 84 -4.92 14.41 30.62
C SER A 84 -3.67 14.96 31.30
N GLY A 85 -3.73 16.18 31.82
CA GLY A 85 -2.72 16.64 32.77
C GLY A 85 -2.22 18.08 32.62
N TYR A 86 -3.11 19.08 32.60
CA TYR A 86 -2.81 20.36 33.25
C TYR A 86 -4.04 20.79 34.04
N SER A 87 -4.19 20.29 35.26
CA SER A 87 -4.99 20.96 36.27
C SER A 87 -4.22 22.21 36.69
N ALA A 88 -4.61 23.37 36.15
CA ALA A 88 -4.21 24.65 36.71
C ALA A 88 -4.64 24.64 38.18
N GLN A 89 -3.68 24.74 39.09
CA GLN A 89 -3.92 24.85 40.53
C GLN A 89 -4.82 26.09 40.76
N PRO A 90 -5.88 26.00 41.57
CA PRO A 90 -6.63 27.18 41.95
C PRO A 90 -5.72 28.06 42.81
N THR A 91 -5.39 29.24 42.32
CA THR A 91 -4.70 30.26 43.12
C THR A 91 -5.69 30.82 44.14
N ASP A 92 -5.69 30.27 45.36
CA ASP A 92 -6.38 30.84 46.51
C ASP A 92 -5.68 32.14 46.92
N GLY A 93 -6.12 33.25 46.30
CA GLY A 93 -5.72 34.60 46.67
C GLY A 93 -6.62 35.14 47.78
N SER A 94 -6.38 34.70 49.02
CA SER A 94 -6.82 35.42 50.21
C SER A 94 -5.67 36.28 50.72
N THR A 95 -5.73 37.59 50.46
CA THR A 95 -5.36 38.72 51.33
C THR A 95 -5.77 40.00 50.63
#